data_AF-A0A1C8YXN4-F1
#
_entry.id   AF-A0A1C8YXN4-F1
#
_cell.length_a   1.000
_cell.length_b   1.000
_cell.length_c   1.000
_cell.angle_alpha   90.00
_cell.angle_beta   90.00
_cell.angle_gamma   90.00
#
_symmetry.space_group_name_H-M   'P 1'
#
loop_
_entity.id
_entity.type
_entity.pdbx_description
1 polymer ?
#
loop_
_entity_poly.entity_id
_entity_poly.type
_entity_poly.pdbx_seq_one_letter_code
_entity_poly.pdbx_strand_id
1 'polypeptide(L)'
;MAEQRLERADSIFTGTTKFKVVAELTFEEDLVIQVNGEGTASPREGVQTMELSCAKYAGPINLNIIGTIIQTNLRAFTGYTGSNLYDFFKTSFPGSPKTEIEAMFVDGAIVSGSCTLSFVKSTLMCRFKLAIAGVSEDSPARSPNLKETLTCFEVLDEGAKKGEVMTSVDLTWEVGTTGGRYSCRMDTRAGSGDHGAPNFTPPRHFIGHHFKVLEHTPDNRHFAQRLKSRATSINYFKNQ
;
A
#
# COMPACT_ATOMS: atom_id res chain seq x y z
N MET A 1 -28.38 -1.33 3.88
CA MET A 1 -27.20 -1.65 4.72
C MET A 1 -25.87 -1.30 4.04
N ALA A 2 -25.63 -1.68 2.78
CA ALA A 2 -24.42 -1.26 2.04
C ALA A 2 -24.35 0.26 1.82
N GLU A 3 -25.46 0.87 1.38
CA GLU A 3 -25.59 2.32 1.15
C GLU A 3 -25.31 3.14 2.42
N GLN A 4 -25.90 2.78 3.56
CA GLN A 4 -25.61 3.40 4.86
C GLN A 4 -24.14 3.32 5.27
N ARG A 5 -23.43 2.23 4.92
CA ARG A 5 -21.98 2.11 5.18
C ARG A 5 -21.17 3.03 4.27
N LEU A 6 -21.57 3.17 3.01
CA LEU A 6 -20.96 4.09 2.04
C LEU A 6 -21.14 5.55 2.49
N GLU A 7 -22.35 5.98 2.84
CA GLU A 7 -22.60 7.34 3.33
C GLU A 7 -21.75 7.67 4.57
N ARG A 8 -21.66 6.73 5.51
CA ARG A 8 -20.81 6.89 6.70
C ARG A 8 -19.33 6.95 6.32
N ALA A 9 -18.87 6.06 5.45
CA ALA A 9 -17.49 6.03 4.99
C ALA A 9 -17.11 7.34 4.27
N ASP A 10 -17.99 7.82 3.40
CA ASP A 10 -17.82 9.10 2.70
C ASP A 10 -17.71 10.24 3.70
N SER A 11 -18.52 10.26 4.76
CA SER A 11 -18.43 11.29 5.81
C SER A 11 -17.05 11.38 6.45
N ILE A 12 -16.38 10.23 6.70
CA ILE A 12 -15.05 10.14 7.33
C ILE A 12 -13.95 10.59 6.36
N PHE A 13 -14.11 10.32 5.07
CA PHE A 13 -13.08 10.52 4.03
C PHE A 13 -13.41 11.67 3.05
N THR A 14 -14.25 12.62 3.45
CA THR A 14 -14.67 13.77 2.62
C THR A 14 -13.57 14.81 2.41
N GLY A 15 -12.68 15.00 3.38
CA GLY A 15 -11.64 16.04 3.38
C GLY A 15 -10.22 15.49 3.39
N THR A 16 -9.27 16.38 3.66
CA THR A 16 -7.87 15.98 3.86
C THR A 16 -7.73 15.16 5.13
N THR A 17 -7.27 13.93 5.00
CA THR A 17 -7.01 13.01 6.11
C THR A 17 -5.51 13.05 6.44
N LYS A 18 -5.17 13.34 7.70
CA LYS A 18 -3.80 13.16 8.20
C LYS A 18 -3.60 11.72 8.61
N PHE A 19 -2.43 11.16 8.31
CA PHE A 19 -2.08 9.81 8.76
C PHE A 19 -0.66 9.73 9.28
N LYS A 20 -0.42 8.74 10.14
CA LYS A 20 0.90 8.37 10.66
C LYS A 20 1.16 6.92 10.37
N VAL A 21 2.39 6.63 9.96
CA VAL A 21 2.90 5.29 9.71
C VAL A 21 3.84 4.91 10.84
N VAL A 22 3.64 3.72 11.39
CA VAL A 22 4.59 3.06 12.29
C VAL A 22 4.83 1.68 11.70
N ALA A 23 6.03 1.45 11.19
CA ALA A 23 6.40 0.20 10.55
C ALA A 23 7.54 -0.47 11.31
N GLU A 24 7.27 -1.68 11.79
CA GLU A 24 8.27 -2.59 12.34
C GLU A 24 8.76 -3.50 11.21
N LEU A 25 10.04 -3.38 10.88
CA LEU A 25 10.71 -4.18 9.87
C LEU A 25 11.60 -5.22 10.58
N THR A 26 11.32 -6.49 10.37
CA THR A 26 12.13 -7.60 10.89
C THR A 26 12.92 -8.20 9.74
N PHE A 27 14.23 -8.26 9.87
CA PHE A 27 15.13 -8.89 8.91
C PHE A 27 15.62 -10.24 9.45
N GLU A 28 16.40 -10.95 8.63
CA GLU A 28 17.17 -12.11 9.08
C GLU A 28 18.06 -11.75 10.28
N GLU A 29 18.41 -12.76 11.09
CA GLU A 29 19.15 -12.60 12.36
C GLU A 29 18.40 -11.74 13.41
N ASP A 30 17.07 -11.67 13.31
CA ASP A 30 16.18 -10.94 14.23
C ASP A 30 16.51 -9.43 14.35
N LEU A 31 17.14 -8.84 13.34
CA LEU A 31 17.36 -7.40 13.27
C LEU A 31 16.00 -6.69 13.09
N VAL A 32 15.58 -5.94 14.11
CA VAL A 32 14.33 -5.17 14.09
C VAL A 32 14.62 -3.68 13.92
N ILE A 33 14.03 -3.07 12.89
CA ILE A 33 14.13 -1.63 12.58
C ILE A 33 12.75 -1.00 12.62
N GLN A 34 12.63 0.12 13.35
CA GLN A 34 11.41 0.92 13.40
C GLN A 34 11.52 2.08 12.41
N VAL A 35 10.59 2.13 11.45
CA VAL A 35 10.44 3.22 10.49
C VAL A 35 9.18 4.00 10.85
N ASN A 36 9.31 5.31 10.96
CA ASN A 36 8.18 6.19 11.25
C ASN A 36 7.87 7.03 10.02
N GLY A 37 6.61 7.39 9.87
CA GLY A 37 6.20 8.26 8.79
C GLY A 37 4.97 9.06 9.11
N GLU A 38 4.75 10.08 8.29
CA GLU A 38 3.57 10.90 8.33
C GLU A 38 3.17 11.33 6.92
N GLY A 39 1.91 11.70 6.78
CA GLY A 39 1.39 12.07 5.49
C GLY A 39 0.00 12.68 5.53
N THR A 40 -0.41 13.12 4.35
CA THR A 40 -1.75 13.63 4.10
C THR A 40 -2.34 12.95 2.88
N ALA A 41 -3.66 12.74 2.92
CA ALA A 41 -4.40 12.15 1.83
C ALA A 41 -5.65 12.97 1.52
N SER A 42 -6.01 13.00 0.24
CA SER A 42 -7.28 13.49 -0.29
C SER A 42 -8.01 12.29 -0.91
N PRO A 43 -8.78 11.52 -0.13
CA PRO A 43 -9.32 10.22 -0.56
C PRO A 43 -10.29 10.34 -1.74
N ARG A 44 -11.10 11.42 -1.82
CA ARG A 44 -11.97 11.71 -2.97
C ARG A 44 -11.18 11.88 -4.27
N GLU A 45 -10.04 12.55 -4.16
CA GLU A 45 -9.09 12.74 -5.25
C GLU A 45 -8.10 11.59 -5.35
N GLY A 46 -8.25 10.52 -4.57
CA GLY A 46 -7.34 9.38 -4.53
C GLY A 46 -5.86 9.72 -4.44
N VAL A 47 -5.47 10.83 -3.80
CA VAL A 47 -4.07 11.26 -3.67
C VAL A 47 -3.63 11.04 -2.23
N GLN A 48 -2.43 10.52 -2.04
CA GLN A 48 -1.74 10.55 -0.76
C GLN A 48 -0.28 10.96 -0.95
N THR A 49 0.26 11.67 0.02
CA THR A 49 1.68 12.02 0.12
C THR A 49 2.17 11.53 1.47
N MET A 50 3.30 10.83 1.46
CA MET A 50 3.90 10.22 2.63
C MET A 50 5.38 10.54 2.69
N GLU A 51 5.86 10.78 3.90
CA GLU A 51 7.27 10.85 4.25
C GLU A 51 7.58 9.72 5.24
N LEU A 52 8.68 9.01 5.01
CA LEU A 52 9.24 8.02 5.90
C LEU A 52 10.62 8.48 6.35
N SER A 53 10.92 8.26 7.62
CA SER A 53 12.23 8.51 8.18
C SER A 53 12.66 7.41 9.16
N CYS A 54 13.96 7.12 9.16
CA CYS A 54 14.58 6.23 10.11
C CYS A 54 16.03 6.68 10.35
N ALA A 55 16.28 7.34 11.48
CA ALA A 55 17.59 7.91 11.80
C ALA A 55 18.72 6.88 11.91
N LYS A 56 18.39 5.62 12.22
CA LYS A 56 19.33 4.51 12.34
C LYS A 56 19.01 3.41 11.32
N TYR A 57 18.57 3.81 10.13
CA TYR A 57 18.31 2.82 9.09
C TYR A 57 19.63 2.13 8.71
N ALA A 58 19.66 0.81 8.89
CA ALA A 58 20.75 -0.07 8.52
C ALA A 58 20.21 -1.32 7.79
N GLY A 59 18.96 -1.26 7.32
CA GLY A 59 18.29 -2.40 6.69
C GLY A 59 18.82 -2.66 5.28
N PRO A 60 18.88 -3.92 4.83
CA PRO A 60 19.35 -4.30 3.51
C PRO A 60 18.37 -3.95 2.37
N ILE A 61 17.34 -3.13 2.59
CA ILE A 61 16.34 -2.81 1.56
C ILE A 61 16.13 -1.29 1.45
N ASN A 62 15.97 -0.79 0.23
CA ASN A 62 15.74 0.63 -0.02
C ASN A 62 14.36 1.07 0.51
N LEU A 63 14.30 2.22 1.20
CA LEU A 63 13.06 2.78 1.74
C LEU A 63 12.04 3.12 0.65
N ASN A 64 12.46 3.33 -0.59
CA ASN A 64 11.57 3.47 -1.73
C ASN A 64 10.69 2.22 -1.92
N ILE A 65 11.27 1.02 -1.82
CA ILE A 65 10.51 -0.24 -1.92
C ILE A 65 9.52 -0.35 -0.76
N ILE A 66 9.99 -0.12 0.47
CA ILE A 66 9.15 -0.17 1.67
C ILE A 66 8.01 0.87 1.60
N GLY A 67 8.32 2.08 1.16
CA GLY A 67 7.36 3.17 1.00
C GLY A 67 6.29 2.86 -0.04
N THR A 68 6.66 2.27 -1.17
CA THR A 68 5.72 1.81 -2.18
C THR A 68 4.82 0.70 -1.65
N ILE A 69 5.35 -0.33 -0.98
CA ILE A 69 4.55 -1.40 -0.37
C ILE A 69 3.57 -0.82 0.66
N ILE A 70 4.04 0.07 1.53
CA ILE A 70 3.21 0.74 2.55
C ILE A 70 2.07 1.52 1.88
N GLN A 71 2.37 2.45 0.97
CA GLN A 71 1.35 3.30 0.35
C GLN A 71 0.32 2.52 -0.47
N THR A 72 0.76 1.47 -1.17
CA THR A 72 -0.15 0.61 -1.94
C THR A 72 -1.20 -0.05 -1.04
N ASN A 73 -0.84 -0.36 0.21
CA ASN A 73 -1.74 -0.95 1.20
C ASN A 73 -2.62 0.08 1.94
N LEU A 74 -2.44 1.38 1.73
CA LEU A 74 -3.30 2.44 2.28
C LEU A 74 -4.51 2.74 1.37
N ARG A 75 -5.20 1.68 0.93
CA ARG A 75 -6.29 1.75 -0.07
C ARG A 75 -7.55 2.49 0.40
N ALA A 76 -7.66 2.79 1.68
CA ALA A 76 -8.65 3.74 2.19
C ALA A 76 -8.55 5.10 1.49
N PHE A 77 -7.37 5.44 0.95
CA PHE A 77 -7.12 6.66 0.19
C PHE A 77 -7.31 6.53 -1.32
N THR A 78 -7.83 5.42 -1.85
CA THR A 78 -8.10 5.27 -3.29
C THR A 78 -9.31 6.10 -3.71
N GLY A 79 -9.26 6.76 -4.87
CA GLY A 79 -10.39 7.52 -5.40
C GLY A 79 -11.40 6.62 -6.10
N TYR A 80 -12.62 6.52 -5.57
CA TYR A 80 -13.75 5.77 -6.15
C TYR A 80 -14.80 6.68 -6.82
N THR A 81 -14.67 8.01 -6.68
CA THR A 81 -15.60 8.99 -7.25
C THR A 81 -15.81 8.78 -8.75
N GLY A 82 -17.07 8.64 -9.16
CA GLY A 82 -17.45 8.46 -10.57
C GLY A 82 -17.34 7.04 -11.12
N SER A 83 -16.93 6.06 -10.32
CA SER A 83 -16.78 4.66 -10.76
C SER A 83 -18.04 3.80 -10.59
N ASN A 84 -19.01 4.24 -9.78
CA ASN A 84 -20.15 3.42 -9.31
C ASN A 84 -19.73 2.09 -8.63
N LEU A 85 -18.46 1.96 -8.23
CA LEU A 85 -17.93 0.77 -7.55
C LEU A 85 -18.08 0.89 -6.04
N TYR A 86 -18.30 -0.25 -5.40
CA TYR A 86 -18.33 -0.33 -3.94
C TYR A 86 -16.91 -0.22 -3.36
N ASP A 87 -16.69 0.80 -2.51
CA ASP A 87 -15.42 1.01 -1.83
C ASP A 87 -15.32 0.14 -0.58
N PHE A 88 -14.73 -1.05 -0.73
CA PHE A 88 -14.50 -1.98 0.39
C PHE A 88 -13.64 -1.36 1.49
N PHE A 89 -12.61 -0.59 1.15
CA PHE A 89 -11.59 -0.16 2.11
C PHE A 89 -12.12 0.92 3.05
N LYS A 90 -12.83 1.93 2.53
CA LYS A 90 -13.42 2.98 3.38
C LYS A 90 -14.60 2.46 4.20
N THR A 91 -15.42 1.57 3.62
CA THR A 91 -16.59 1.00 4.31
C THR A 91 -16.24 0.01 5.42
N SER A 92 -14.97 -0.43 5.47
CA SER A 92 -14.44 -1.24 6.57
C SER A 92 -14.20 -0.43 7.86
N PHE A 93 -14.30 0.90 7.81
CA PHE A 93 -14.26 1.75 9.01
C PHE A 93 -15.65 1.84 9.69
N PRO A 94 -15.69 1.94 11.04
CA PRO A 94 -14.56 2.08 11.98
C PRO A 94 -13.93 0.75 12.44
N GLY A 95 -14.26 -0.40 11.83
CA GLY A 95 -13.91 -1.76 12.28
C GLY A 95 -12.44 -2.18 12.19
N SER A 96 -11.52 -1.22 12.24
CA SER A 96 -10.06 -1.38 12.15
C SER A 96 -9.61 -2.36 11.06
N PRO A 97 -9.65 -1.95 9.78
CA PRO A 97 -9.30 -2.83 8.67
C PRO A 97 -7.91 -3.44 8.84
N LYS A 98 -7.80 -4.74 8.54
CA LYS A 98 -6.54 -5.48 8.58
C LYS A 98 -6.24 -6.04 7.19
N THR A 99 -4.97 -5.92 6.79
CA THR A 99 -4.46 -6.44 5.51
C THR A 99 -3.27 -7.34 5.79
N GLU A 100 -3.30 -8.57 5.31
CA GLU A 100 -2.12 -9.43 5.20
C GLU A 100 -1.44 -9.17 3.85
N ILE A 101 -0.11 -9.16 3.83
CA ILE A 101 0.72 -8.73 2.71
C ILE A 101 1.75 -9.82 2.44
N GLU A 102 1.93 -10.18 1.17
CA GLU A 102 3.02 -11.01 0.68
C GLU A 102 3.53 -10.42 -0.63
N ALA A 103 4.83 -10.14 -0.71
CA ALA A 103 5.49 -9.65 -1.92
C ALA A 103 6.72 -10.51 -2.21
N MET A 104 6.74 -11.09 -3.41
CA MET A 104 7.82 -11.95 -3.89
C MET A 104 8.58 -11.25 -5.02
N PHE A 105 9.87 -11.01 -4.79
CA PHE A 105 10.75 -10.33 -5.73
C PHE A 105 11.39 -11.31 -6.72
N VAL A 106 11.77 -10.79 -7.89
CA VAL A 106 12.36 -11.57 -8.98
C VAL A 106 13.70 -12.23 -8.63
N ASP A 107 14.40 -11.74 -7.61
CA ASP A 107 15.66 -12.30 -7.11
C ASP A 107 15.46 -13.28 -5.93
N GLY A 108 14.20 -13.59 -5.59
CA GLY A 108 13.87 -14.50 -4.50
C GLY A 108 13.74 -13.84 -3.13
N ALA A 109 13.97 -12.53 -3.00
CA ALA A 109 13.65 -11.80 -1.78
C ALA A 109 12.14 -11.80 -1.52
N ILE A 110 11.75 -11.80 -0.24
CA ILE A 110 10.36 -11.86 0.19
C ILE A 110 10.11 -10.76 1.23
N VAL A 111 9.00 -10.05 1.08
CA VAL A 111 8.42 -9.20 2.13
C VAL A 111 7.05 -9.76 2.49
N SER A 112 6.84 -10.14 3.74
CA SER A 112 5.56 -10.64 4.22
C SER A 112 5.15 -9.93 5.51
N GLY A 113 3.86 -9.87 5.82
CA GLY A 113 3.43 -9.26 7.07
C GLY A 113 2.01 -8.76 7.06
N SER A 114 1.74 -7.75 7.88
CA SER A 114 0.39 -7.20 8.02
C SER A 114 0.38 -5.69 8.24
N CYS A 115 -0.76 -5.11 7.92
CA CYS A 115 -1.12 -3.73 8.20
C CYS A 115 -2.45 -3.66 8.95
N THR A 116 -2.54 -2.79 9.96
CA THR A 116 -3.80 -2.45 10.64
C THR A 116 -4.02 -0.95 10.62
N LEU A 117 -5.22 -0.54 10.21
CA LEU A 117 -5.63 0.85 10.13
C LEU A 117 -6.61 1.19 11.26
N SER A 118 -6.41 2.30 11.96
CA SER A 118 -7.30 2.73 13.06
C SER A 118 -7.28 4.25 13.21
N PHE A 119 -8.42 4.86 13.55
CA PHE A 119 -8.44 6.29 13.87
C PHE A 119 -8.07 6.51 15.33
N VAL A 120 -7.13 7.44 15.57
CA VAL A 120 -6.86 8.00 16.90
C VAL A 120 -7.14 9.50 16.81
N LYS A 121 -8.22 9.95 17.46
CA LYS A 121 -8.78 11.29 17.25
C LYS A 121 -9.07 11.51 15.75
N SER A 122 -8.47 12.52 15.13
CA SER A 122 -8.64 12.87 13.71
C SER A 122 -7.47 12.39 12.83
N THR A 123 -6.63 11.48 13.31
CA THR A 123 -5.46 10.96 12.58
C THR A 123 -5.62 9.47 12.34
N LEU A 124 -5.44 9.04 11.09
CA LEU A 124 -5.38 7.62 10.75
C LEU A 124 -4.01 7.07 11.14
N MET A 125 -4.00 6.11 12.06
CA MET A 125 -2.81 5.36 12.44
C MET A 125 -2.70 4.11 11.57
N CYS A 126 -1.62 4.03 10.81
CA CYS A 126 -1.27 2.92 9.94
C CYS A 126 -0.11 2.13 10.57
N ARG A 127 -0.38 0.94 11.10
CA ARG A 127 0.63 0.11 11.76
C ARG A 127 1.00 -1.07 10.88
N PHE A 128 2.27 -1.18 10.53
CA PHE A 128 2.82 -2.25 9.72
C PHE A 128 3.76 -3.11 10.56
N LYS A 129 3.70 -4.42 10.34
CA LYS A 129 4.69 -5.40 10.78
C LYS A 129 5.10 -6.19 9.55
N LEU A 130 6.34 -6.01 9.10
CA LEU A 130 6.86 -6.60 7.88
C LEU A 130 8.10 -7.43 8.21
N ALA A 131 8.12 -8.68 7.80
CA ALA A 131 9.28 -9.55 7.77
C ALA A 131 9.90 -9.52 6.37
N ILE A 132 11.21 -9.32 6.29
CA ILE A 132 11.99 -9.24 5.05
C ILE A 132 13.08 -10.32 5.09
N ALA A 133 13.12 -11.17 4.08
CA ALA A 133 14.07 -12.28 3.99
C ALA A 133 14.60 -12.43 2.55
N GLY A 134 15.74 -13.12 2.39
CA GLY A 134 16.31 -13.46 1.08
C GLY A 134 16.92 -12.29 0.32
N VAL A 135 17.23 -11.17 0.98
CA VAL A 135 17.87 -10.02 0.32
C VAL A 135 19.37 -10.24 0.23
N SER A 136 19.85 -10.69 -0.94
CA SER A 136 21.27 -10.92 -1.21
C SER A 136 22.07 -9.62 -1.27
N GLU A 137 23.40 -9.70 -1.14
CA GLU A 137 24.27 -8.51 -1.17
C GLU A 137 24.21 -7.74 -2.49
N ASP A 138 24.07 -8.48 -3.60
CA ASP A 138 23.96 -7.95 -4.97
C ASP A 138 22.51 -7.61 -5.37
N SER A 139 21.55 -7.75 -4.44
CA SER A 139 20.14 -7.51 -4.74
C SER A 139 19.92 -6.07 -5.20
N PRO A 140 19.21 -5.84 -6.32
CA PRO A 140 18.80 -4.50 -6.73
C PRO A 140 17.96 -3.78 -5.67
N ALA A 141 17.36 -4.51 -4.73
CA ALA A 141 16.63 -3.95 -3.59
C ALA A 141 17.52 -3.06 -2.69
N ARG A 142 18.84 -3.28 -2.70
CA ARG A 142 19.85 -2.48 -1.99
C ARG A 142 20.30 -1.25 -2.76
N SER A 143 19.95 -1.13 -4.03
CA SER A 143 20.54 -0.14 -4.91
C SER A 143 20.18 1.28 -4.47
N PRO A 144 21.15 2.20 -4.36
CA PRO A 144 20.87 3.63 -4.17
C PRO A 144 20.30 4.27 -5.45
N ASN A 145 20.40 3.58 -6.59
CA ASN A 145 19.93 4.05 -7.89
C ASN A 145 18.54 3.48 -8.28
N LEU A 146 17.74 3.09 -7.28
CA LEU A 146 16.34 2.73 -7.46
C LEU A 146 15.52 4.00 -7.74
N LYS A 147 14.87 4.05 -8.90
CA LYS A 147 13.97 5.14 -9.27
C LYS A 147 12.55 4.88 -8.80
N GLU A 148 11.62 5.74 -9.22
CA GLU A 148 10.21 5.59 -8.93
C GLU A 148 9.62 4.27 -9.47
N THR A 149 8.60 3.79 -8.77
CA THR A 149 7.81 2.65 -9.23
C THR A 149 7.02 3.05 -10.48
N LEU A 150 7.10 2.23 -11.52
CA LEU A 150 6.33 2.38 -12.74
C LEU A 150 4.82 2.31 -12.45
N THR A 151 4.03 2.94 -13.32
CA THR A 151 2.57 2.85 -13.24
C THR A 151 2.13 1.39 -13.29
N CYS A 152 1.25 0.99 -12.37
CA CYS A 152 0.77 -0.37 -12.28
C CYS A 152 -0.74 -0.42 -12.05
N PHE A 153 -1.31 -1.60 -12.25
CA PHE A 153 -2.71 -1.88 -12.02
C PHE A 153 -2.83 -3.01 -11.01
N GLU A 154 -3.54 -2.73 -9.93
CA GLU A 154 -3.95 -3.71 -8.95
C GLU A 154 -5.29 -4.32 -9.35
N VAL A 155 -5.37 -5.63 -9.34
CA VAL A 155 -6.63 -6.37 -9.49
C VAL A 155 -7.22 -6.56 -8.10
N LEU A 156 -8.51 -6.27 -7.95
CA LEU A 156 -9.27 -6.56 -6.74
C LEU A 156 -10.35 -7.59 -7.06
N ASP A 157 -10.41 -8.65 -6.26
CA ASP A 157 -11.38 -9.73 -6.40
C ASP A 157 -11.96 -10.16 -5.03
N GLU A 158 -12.97 -11.02 -5.08
CA GLU A 158 -13.55 -11.61 -3.87
C GLU A 158 -12.55 -12.45 -3.09
N GLY A 159 -12.61 -12.34 -1.76
CA GLY A 159 -11.83 -13.18 -0.86
C GLY A 159 -12.47 -14.54 -0.61
N ALA A 160 -11.68 -15.46 -0.04
CA ALA A 160 -12.15 -16.80 0.31
C ALA A 160 -13.25 -16.80 1.39
N LYS A 161 -13.34 -15.73 2.19
CA LYS A 161 -14.37 -15.57 3.21
C LYS A 161 -15.23 -14.33 2.95
N LYS A 162 -16.47 -14.37 3.42
CA LYS A 162 -17.37 -13.23 3.38
C LYS A 162 -16.76 -12.02 4.11
N GLY A 163 -16.75 -10.87 3.47
CA GLY A 163 -16.18 -9.65 4.04
C GLY A 163 -14.67 -9.56 3.95
N GLU A 164 -14.05 -10.40 3.11
CA GLU A 164 -12.66 -10.28 2.68
C GLU A 164 -12.59 -9.96 1.16
N VAL A 165 -11.51 -9.31 0.77
CA VAL A 165 -11.09 -9.12 -0.63
C VAL A 165 -9.64 -9.57 -0.79
N MET A 166 -9.34 -10.09 -1.97
CA MET A 166 -7.96 -10.36 -2.39
C MET A 166 -7.56 -9.30 -3.40
N THR A 167 -6.31 -8.87 -3.33
CA THR A 167 -5.73 -8.03 -4.37
C THR A 167 -4.39 -8.54 -4.82
N SER A 168 -4.02 -8.15 -6.04
CA SER A 168 -2.79 -8.60 -6.68
C SER A 168 -2.26 -7.52 -7.62
N VAL A 169 -0.98 -7.17 -7.48
CA VAL A 169 -0.33 -6.09 -8.24
C VAL A 169 1.13 -6.42 -8.53
N ASP A 170 1.58 -6.09 -9.74
CA ASP A 170 3.00 -6.15 -10.10
C ASP A 170 3.63 -4.77 -9.88
N LEU A 171 4.54 -4.67 -8.92
CA LEU A 171 5.32 -3.46 -8.67
C LEU A 171 6.65 -3.58 -9.39
N THR A 172 7.01 -2.56 -10.16
CA THR A 172 8.27 -2.53 -10.92
C THR A 172 8.97 -1.20 -10.69
N TRP A 173 10.23 -1.24 -10.29
CA TRP A 173 11.12 -0.10 -10.16
C TRP A 173 12.11 -0.11 -11.32
N GLU A 174 12.44 1.07 -11.84
CA GLU A 174 13.62 1.22 -12.69
C GLU A 174 14.89 1.24 -11.83
N VAL A 175 15.95 0.59 -12.32
CA VAL A 175 17.25 0.51 -11.66
C VAL A 175 18.34 1.01 -12.59
N GLY A 176 19.15 1.93 -12.07
CA GLY A 176 20.33 2.45 -12.77
C GLY A 176 20.00 3.39 -13.93
N THR A 177 21.03 3.72 -14.71
CA THR A 177 20.94 4.71 -15.80
C THR A 177 20.55 4.09 -17.15
N THR A 178 20.74 2.77 -17.30
CA THR A 178 20.50 2.03 -18.55
C THR A 178 19.08 1.44 -18.68
N GLY A 179 18.21 1.67 -17.70
CA GLY A 179 16.81 1.23 -17.75
C GLY A 179 16.58 -0.22 -17.32
N GLY A 180 17.41 -0.74 -16.41
CA GLY A 180 17.14 -2.03 -15.76
C GLY A 180 15.82 -2.01 -14.99
N ARG A 181 15.22 -3.18 -14.77
CA ARG A 181 13.96 -3.32 -14.02
C ARG A 181 14.13 -4.29 -12.87
N TYR A 182 13.57 -3.91 -11.73
CA TYR A 182 13.43 -4.78 -10.57
C TYR A 182 11.97 -4.81 -10.17
N SER A 183 11.44 -5.99 -9.86
CA SER A 183 10.00 -6.15 -9.68
C SER A 183 9.64 -7.16 -8.61
N CYS A 184 8.44 -7.01 -8.06
CA CYS A 184 7.79 -8.02 -7.24
C CYS A 184 6.32 -8.17 -7.60
N ARG A 185 5.81 -9.39 -7.44
CA ARG A 185 4.37 -9.65 -7.33
C ARG A 185 3.98 -9.40 -5.89
N MET A 186 3.00 -8.54 -5.63
CA MET A 186 2.43 -8.36 -4.31
C MET A 186 0.98 -8.81 -4.29
N ASP A 187 0.69 -9.78 -3.42
CA ASP A 187 -0.62 -10.29 -3.12
C ASP A 187 -1.04 -9.83 -1.73
N THR A 188 -2.28 -9.40 -1.58
CA THR A 188 -2.79 -8.96 -0.29
C THR A 188 -4.19 -9.50 -0.01
N ARG A 189 -4.47 -9.75 1.26
CA ARG A 189 -5.79 -10.13 1.74
C ARG A 189 -6.27 -9.10 2.74
N ALA A 190 -7.33 -8.37 2.41
CA ALA A 190 -7.91 -7.36 3.29
C ALA A 190 -9.26 -7.80 3.84
N GLY A 191 -9.50 -7.54 5.12
CA GLY A 191 -10.72 -7.91 5.82
C GLY A 191 -11.20 -6.82 6.78
N SER A 192 -12.44 -6.99 7.24
CA SER A 192 -12.93 -6.30 8.44
C SER A 192 -12.15 -6.87 9.62
N GLY A 193 -11.45 -6.07 10.44
CA GLY A 193 -10.66 -6.59 11.56
C GLY A 193 -11.51 -7.31 12.62
N ASP A 194 -10.89 -7.75 13.71
CA ASP A 194 -11.50 -8.63 14.75
C ASP A 194 -12.80 -8.08 15.39
N HIS A 195 -13.06 -6.79 15.25
CA HIS A 195 -14.22 -6.09 15.81
C HIS A 195 -15.18 -5.50 14.76
N GLY A 196 -14.94 -5.77 13.47
CA GLY A 196 -15.74 -5.26 12.35
C GLY A 196 -16.82 -6.24 11.91
N ALA A 197 -18.06 -5.77 11.74
CA ALA A 197 -19.09 -6.56 11.07
C ALA A 197 -18.68 -6.83 9.61
N PRO A 198 -18.86 -8.07 9.08
CA PRO A 198 -18.44 -8.44 7.73
C PRO A 198 -18.87 -7.40 6.70
N ASN A 199 -17.92 -6.95 5.89
CA ASN A 199 -18.16 -5.98 4.83
C ASN A 199 -18.78 -6.64 3.59
N PHE A 200 -19.31 -5.82 2.68
CA PHE A 200 -19.75 -6.30 1.37
C PHE A 200 -18.54 -6.49 0.46
N THR A 201 -18.46 -7.64 -0.19
CA THR A 201 -17.43 -7.90 -1.19
C THR A 201 -17.83 -7.22 -2.51
N PRO A 202 -17.02 -6.31 -3.05
CA PRO A 202 -17.31 -5.64 -4.32
C PRO A 202 -17.14 -6.61 -5.50
N PRO A 203 -17.79 -6.36 -6.65
CA PRO A 203 -17.42 -7.01 -7.89
C PRO A 203 -15.95 -6.80 -8.23
N ARG A 204 -15.38 -7.73 -8.99
CA ARG A 204 -14.02 -7.62 -9.52
C ARG A 204 -13.82 -6.29 -10.25
N HIS A 205 -12.76 -5.57 -9.89
CA HIS A 205 -12.40 -4.31 -10.52
C HIS A 205 -10.90 -4.05 -10.40
N PHE A 206 -10.45 -2.89 -10.86
CA PHE A 206 -9.03 -2.53 -10.89
C PHE A 206 -8.77 -1.23 -10.16
N ILE A 207 -7.57 -1.08 -9.62
CA ILE A 207 -7.04 0.18 -9.09
C ILE A 207 -5.77 0.52 -9.86
N GLY A 208 -5.78 1.64 -10.58
CA GLY A 208 -4.58 2.16 -11.22
C GLY A 208 -3.77 2.99 -10.22
N HIS A 209 -2.47 2.72 -10.11
CA HIS A 209 -1.54 3.41 -9.23
C HIS A 209 -0.47 4.17 -10.02
N HIS A 210 -0.23 5.43 -9.63
CA HIS A 210 0.82 6.27 -10.18
C HIS A 210 1.63 6.88 -9.04
N PHE A 211 2.87 6.42 -8.91
CA PHE A 211 3.82 6.86 -7.90
C PHE A 211 4.67 8.02 -8.43
N LYS A 212 5.12 8.89 -7.54
CA LYS A 212 6.10 9.93 -7.82
C LYS A 212 6.98 10.12 -6.60
N VAL A 213 8.26 9.78 -6.72
CA VAL A 213 9.26 10.08 -5.68
C VAL A 213 9.46 11.59 -5.63
N LEU A 214 9.35 12.15 -4.44
CA LEU A 214 9.53 13.59 -4.18
C LEU A 214 10.92 13.86 -3.65
N GLU A 215 11.40 13.00 -2.76
CA GLU A 215 12.69 13.13 -2.10
C GLU A 215 13.20 11.76 -1.66
N HIS A 216 14.51 11.58 -1.63
CA HIS A 216 15.19 10.48 -0.96
C HIS A 216 16.60 10.94 -0.58
N THR A 217 17.13 10.43 0.53
CA THR A 217 18.52 10.71 0.92
C THR A 217 19.47 9.63 0.40
N PRO A 218 20.73 9.99 0.06
CA PRO A 218 21.73 9.01 -0.38
C PRO A 218 22.03 7.91 0.66
N ASP A 219 21.83 8.20 1.95
CA ASP A 219 22.02 7.25 3.05
C ASP A 219 20.78 6.39 3.35
N ASN A 220 19.72 6.51 2.54
CA ASN A 220 18.49 5.73 2.64
C ASN A 220 17.81 5.84 4.03
N ARG A 221 17.91 7.00 4.67
CA ARG A 221 17.29 7.28 5.98
C ARG A 221 16.01 8.09 5.89
N HIS A 222 15.77 8.70 4.73
CA HIS A 222 14.59 9.51 4.46
C HIS A 222 14.09 9.28 3.04
N PHE A 223 12.77 9.27 2.91
CA PHE A 223 12.06 9.04 1.66
C PHE A 223 10.72 9.75 1.67
N ALA A 224 10.38 10.45 0.59
CA ALA A 224 9.07 11.04 0.40
C ALA A 224 8.48 10.67 -0.97
N GLN A 225 7.21 10.27 -0.98
CA GLN A 225 6.51 9.84 -2.19
C GLN A 225 5.06 10.28 -2.21
N ARG A 226 4.60 10.68 -3.39
CA ARG A 226 3.20 10.87 -3.71
C ARG A 226 2.66 9.67 -4.47
N LEU A 227 1.49 9.18 -4.09
CA LEU A 227 0.73 8.17 -4.82
C LEU A 227 -0.63 8.74 -5.23
N LYS A 228 -1.01 8.55 -6.49
CA LYS A 228 -2.37 8.72 -6.99
C LYS A 228 -2.97 7.36 -7.35
N SER A 229 -4.12 7.04 -6.76
CA SER A 229 -4.85 5.77 -6.98
C SER A 229 -6.29 6.01 -7.44
N ARG A 230 -6.76 5.25 -8.43
CA ARG A 230 -8.13 5.34 -8.97
C ARG A 230 -8.74 3.97 -9.21
N ALA A 231 -9.92 3.75 -8.64
CA ALA A 231 -10.71 2.57 -8.94
C ALA A 231 -11.42 2.71 -10.30
N THR A 232 -11.46 1.63 -11.06
CA THR A 232 -12.11 1.59 -12.38
C THR A 232 -12.65 0.20 -12.68
N SER A 233 -13.84 0.14 -13.29
CA SER A 233 -14.36 -1.05 -13.95
C SER A 233 -13.83 -1.07 -15.37
N ILE A 234 -12.71 -1.73 -15.62
CA ILE A 234 -12.27 -1.94 -17.00
C ILE A 234 -13.17 -3.05 -17.57
N ASN A 235 -14.17 -2.68 -18.37
CA ASN A 235 -14.71 -3.59 -19.38
C ASN A 235 -13.61 -3.76 -20.42
N TYR A 236 -12.83 -4.83 -20.31
CA TYR A 236 -11.79 -5.12 -21.30
C TYR A 236 -12.48 -5.46 -22.62
N PHE A 237 -12.74 -4.46 -23.46
CA PHE A 237 -12.90 -4.71 -24.89
C PHE A 237 -11.53 -5.21 -25.36
N LYS A 238 -11.40 -6.53 -25.49
CA LYS A 238 -10.33 -7.11 -26.30
C LYS A 238 -10.42 -6.43 -27.67
N ASN A 239 -9.42 -5.63 -28.02
CA ASN A 239 -9.15 -5.38 -29.43
C ASN A 239 -8.82 -6.76 -30.02
N GLN A 240 -9.78 -7.31 -30.76
CA GLN A 240 -9.57 -8.43 -31.68
C GLN A 240 -8.62 -7.98 -32.80
#